data_AF-A0A839URZ8-F1
#
_entry.id   AF-A0A839URZ8-F1
#
_cell.length_a   1.000
_cell.length_b   1.000
_cell.length_c   1.000
_cell.angle_alpha   90.00
_cell.angle_beta   90.00
_cell.angle_gamma   90.00
#
_symmetry.space_group_name_H-M   'P 1'
#
loop_
_entity.id
_entity.type
_entity.pdbx_description
1 polymer ?
#
loop_
_entity_poly.entity_id
_entity_poly.type
_entity_poly.pdbx_seq_one_letter_code
_entity_poly.pdbx_strand_id
1 'polypeptide(L)'
;MWDDEPYLETCCRSALHRLTLCDARGRPPVAELTVVKDARCLARLEGLGLAREDAAGRWHATAAGEARHRSEILRQGVPARGRTG
;
A
#
# COMPACT_ATOMS: atom_id res chain seq x y z
N MET A 1 11.40 18.45 -13.36
CA MET A 1 11.10 19.03 -12.03
C MET A 1 10.76 17.85 -11.16
N TRP A 2 11.46 17.68 -10.04
CA TRP A 2 11.31 16.54 -9.14
C TRP A 2 9.83 16.41 -8.75
N ASP A 3 9.17 15.36 -9.19
CA ASP A 3 7.80 15.05 -8.76
C ASP A 3 7.77 15.03 -7.23
N ASP A 4 6.98 15.94 -6.63
CA ASP A 4 6.74 16.11 -5.20
C ASP A 4 6.03 14.89 -4.55
N GLU A 5 6.24 13.69 -5.08
CA GLU A 5 5.65 12.48 -4.52
C GLU A 5 6.34 12.14 -3.19
N PRO A 6 5.59 12.13 -2.08
CA PRO A 6 6.18 11.89 -0.77
C PRO A 6 6.78 10.48 -0.71
N TYR A 7 8.04 10.42 -0.29
CA TYR A 7 8.79 9.18 -0.23
C TYR A 7 8.08 8.10 0.59
N LEU A 8 7.87 6.94 -0.03
CA LEU A 8 7.23 5.79 0.60
C LEU A 8 8.28 4.86 1.23
N GLU A 9 8.37 4.94 2.56
CA GLU A 9 9.22 4.06 3.37
C GLU A 9 8.99 2.58 3.07
N THR A 10 10.02 1.75 3.22
CA THR A 10 9.97 0.31 2.95
C THR A 10 8.85 -0.42 3.71
N CYS A 11 8.55 0.03 4.93
CA CYS A 11 7.45 -0.50 5.74
C CYS A 11 6.07 -0.15 5.16
N CYS A 12 5.91 1.05 4.60
CA CYS A 12 4.67 1.49 3.95
C CYS A 12 4.46 0.79 2.61
N ARG A 13 5.54 0.55 1.84
CA ARG A 13 5.49 -0.31 0.64
C ARG A 13 5.03 -1.73 0.97
N SER A 14 5.56 -2.32 2.04
CA SER A 14 5.13 -3.65 2.49
C SER A 14 3.67 -3.68 2.94
N ALA A 15 3.21 -2.64 3.64
CA ALA A 15 1.80 -2.50 4.05
C ALA A 15 0.87 -2.37 2.84
N LEU A 16 1.22 -1.52 1.87
CA LEU A 16 0.46 -1.34 0.63
C LEU A 16 0.38 -2.64 -0.18
N HIS A 17 1.47 -3.40 -0.26
CA HIS A 17 1.46 -4.72 -0.89
C HIS A 17 0.49 -5.69 -0.22
N ARG A 18 0.52 -5.78 1.11
CA ARG A 18 -0.42 -6.66 1.83
C ARG A 18 -1.86 -6.20 1.69
N LEU A 19 -2.10 -4.90 1.56
CA LEU A 19 -3.43 -4.33 1.38
C LEU A 19 -4.02 -4.71 0.03
N THR A 20 -3.23 -4.67 -1.05
CA THR A 20 -3.70 -5.08 -2.39
C THR A 20 -3.97 -6.58 -2.51
N LEU A 21 -3.31 -7.41 -1.70
CA LEU A 21 -3.62 -8.84 -1.61
C LEU A 21 -4.99 -9.14 -0.96
N CYS A 22 -5.55 -8.20 -0.19
CA CYS A 22 -6.86 -8.37 0.44
C CYS A 22 -8.05 -8.12 -0.50
N ASP A 23 -7.79 -7.51 -1.68
CA ASP A 23 -8.79 -7.23 -2.71
C ASP A 23 -10.06 -6.56 -2.12
N ALA A 24 -11.22 -6.74 -2.73
CA ALA A 24 -12.50 -6.17 -2.32
C ALA A 24 -12.96 -6.57 -0.90
N ARG A 25 -12.37 -7.61 -0.29
CA ARG A 25 -12.72 -8.01 1.09
C ARG A 25 -12.20 -7.02 2.13
N GLY A 26 -11.20 -6.24 1.77
CA GLY A 26 -10.53 -5.30 2.66
C GLY A 26 -9.78 -6.00 3.79
N ARG A 27 -8.75 -5.34 4.29
CA ARG A 27 -8.01 -5.81 5.45
C ARG A 27 -8.81 -5.47 6.72
N PRO A 28 -9.10 -6.45 7.61
CA PRO A 28 -9.90 -6.17 8.80
C PRO A 28 -9.26 -5.09 9.69
N PRO A 29 -10.08 -4.34 10.45
CA PRO A 29 -9.57 -3.46 11.49
C PRO A 29 -8.70 -4.22 12.48
N VAL A 30 -7.96 -3.49 13.29
CA VAL A 30 -7.36 -4.01 14.53
C VAL A 30 -8.46 -4.53 15.47
N ALA A 31 -8.95 -5.74 15.23
CA ALA A 31 -9.86 -6.43 16.13
C ALA A 31 -9.05 -7.18 17.20
N GLU A 32 -9.62 -7.33 18.39
CA GLU A 32 -8.96 -7.76 19.65
C GLU A 32 -8.14 -9.07 19.59
N LEU A 33 -8.27 -9.85 18.52
CA LEU A 33 -7.54 -11.10 18.27
C LEU A 33 -6.41 -10.98 17.22
N THR A 34 -6.16 -9.81 16.61
CA THR A 34 -5.11 -9.63 15.60
C THR A 34 -4.52 -8.23 15.64
N VAL A 35 -3.31 -8.12 16.21
CA VAL A 35 -2.48 -6.91 16.09
C VAL A 35 -2.03 -6.77 14.63
N VAL A 36 -2.62 -5.82 13.91
CA VAL A 36 -2.18 -5.43 12.58
C VAL A 36 -0.87 -4.68 12.72
N LYS A 37 0.26 -5.38 12.48
CA LYS A 37 1.63 -4.83 12.61
C LYS A 37 1.85 -3.55 11.80
N ASP A 38 1.02 -3.31 10.79
CA ASP A 38 1.07 -2.19 9.86
C ASP A 38 0.06 -1.06 10.16
N ALA A 39 -0.63 -1.04 11.31
CA ALA A 39 -1.62 0.01 11.62
C ALA A 39 -1.10 1.44 11.42
N ARG A 40 0.10 1.76 11.93
CA ARG A 40 0.73 3.09 11.71
C ARG A 40 1.06 3.37 10.23
N CYS A 41 1.37 2.32 9.46
CA CYS A 41 1.63 2.46 8.03
C CYS A 41 0.32 2.69 7.26
N LEU A 42 -0.78 2.04 7.65
CA LEU A 42 -2.10 2.24 7.05
C LEU A 42 -2.59 3.68 7.25
N ALA A 43 -2.47 4.22 8.47
CA ALA A 43 -2.79 5.62 8.75
C ALA A 43 -1.93 6.60 7.92
N ARG A 44 -0.65 6.29 7.70
CA ARG A 44 0.21 7.11 6.83
C ARG A 44 -0.21 7.02 5.36
N LEU A 45 -0.53 5.81 4.88
CA LEU A 45 -1.02 5.60 3.52
C LEU A 45 -2.35 6.32 3.27
N GLU A 46 -3.22 6.39 4.27
CA GLU A 46 -4.46 7.16 4.23
C GLU A 46 -4.20 8.67 4.14
N GLY A 47 -3.28 9.20 4.94
CA GLY A 47 -2.84 10.60 4.82
C GLY A 47 -2.24 10.94 3.45
N LEU A 48 -1.79 9.95 2.70
CA LEU A 48 -1.30 10.07 1.31
C LEU A 48 -2.39 9.78 0.26
N GLY A 49 -3.61 9.44 0.66
CA GLY A 49 -4.69 9.05 -0.24
C GLY A 49 -4.49 7.70 -0.95
N LEU A 50 -3.56 6.86 -0.48
CA LEU A 50 -3.22 5.55 -1.05
C LEU A 50 -4.02 4.40 -0.42
N ALA A 51 -4.56 4.61 0.78
CA ALA A 51 -5.45 3.68 1.47
C ALA A 51 -6.66 4.44 2.03
N ARG A 52 -7.72 3.71 2.35
CA ARG A 52 -8.89 4.24 3.05
C ARG A 52 -9.49 3.20 3.98
N GLU A 53 -10.01 3.63 5.11
CA GLU A 53 -10.88 2.80 5.95
C GLU A 53 -12.34 2.93 5.50
N ASP A 54 -13.10 1.82 5.49
CA ASP A 54 -14.54 1.82 5.22
C ASP A 54 -15.37 1.96 6.51
N ALA A 55 -16.69 2.06 6.37
CA ALA A 55 -17.60 2.19 7.51
C ALA A 55 -17.61 0.97 8.46
N ALA A 56 -17.08 -0.17 8.03
CA ALA A 56 -16.90 -1.38 8.84
C ALA A 56 -15.50 -1.48 9.46
N GLY A 57 -14.68 -0.43 9.33
CA GLY A 57 -13.31 -0.35 9.82
C GLY A 57 -12.30 -1.13 8.98
N ARG A 58 -12.68 -1.59 7.78
CA ARG A 58 -11.78 -2.36 6.91
C ARG A 58 -10.97 -1.43 6.03
N TRP A 59 -9.70 -1.74 5.89
CA TRP A 59 -8.76 -1.01 5.05
C TRP A 59 -8.81 -1.50 3.62
N HIS A 60 -8.85 -0.57 2.68
CA HIS A 60 -8.83 -0.83 1.24
C HIS A 60 -7.76 0.04 0.58
N ALA A 61 -7.10 -0.49 -0.46
CA ALA A 61 -6.27 0.34 -1.33
C ALA A 61 -7.19 1.26 -2.15
N THR A 62 -6.78 2.50 -2.36
CA THR A 62 -7.44 3.38 -3.32
C THR A 62 -6.91 3.10 -4.73
N ALA A 63 -7.56 3.65 -5.76
CA ALA A 63 -7.03 3.58 -7.12
C ALA A 63 -5.60 4.17 -7.24
N ALA A 64 -5.31 5.22 -6.47
CA ALA A 64 -3.95 5.78 -6.38
C ALA A 64 -2.97 4.82 -5.69
N GLY A 65 -3.41 4.14 -4.62
CA GLY A 65 -2.66 3.08 -3.96
C GLY A 65 -2.32 1.91 -4.88
N GLU A 66 -3.28 1.46 -5.70
CA GLU A 66 -3.07 0.41 -6.69
C GLU A 66 -2.11 0.85 -7.80
N ALA A 67 -2.23 2.08 -8.29
CA ALA A 67 -1.31 2.63 -9.29
C ALA A 67 0.14 2.68 -8.73
N ARG A 68 0.29 3.18 -7.50
CA ARG A 68 1.58 3.22 -6.78
C ARG A 68 2.16 1.83 -6.53
N HIS A 69 1.30 0.86 -6.19
CA HIS A 69 1.72 -0.53 -5.99
C HIS A 69 2.27 -1.13 -7.28
N ARG A 70 1.60 -0.91 -8.42
CA ARG A 70 2.08 -1.41 -9.71
C ARG A 70 3.44 -0.82 -10.10
N SER A 71 3.63 0.50 -9.93
CA SER A 71 4.86 1.18 -10.33
C SER A 71 6.05 0.88 -9.41
N GLU A 72 5.87 0.94 -8.09
CA GLU A 72 7.00 0.90 -7.14
C GLU A 72 7.26 -0.49 -6.56
N ILE A 73 6.21 -1.31 -6.40
CA ILE A 73 6.31 -2.61 -5.74
C ILE A 73 6.43 -3.71 -6.77
N LEU A 74 5.49 -3.78 -7.72
CA LEU A 74 5.56 -4.77 -8.81
C LEU A 74 6.57 -4.39 -9.89
N ARG A 75 6.99 -3.11 -9.96
CA ARG A 75 7.84 -2.56 -11.02
C ARG A 75 7.29 -2.80 -12.42
N GLN A 76 5.97 -2.93 -12.54
CA GLN A 76 5.31 -3.12 -13.82
C GLN A 76 5.39 -1.79 -14.59
N GLY A 77 6.06 -1.82 -15.74
CA GLY A 77 6.35 -0.63 -16.55
C GLY A 77 7.78 -0.09 -16.43
N VAL A 78 8.61 -0.65 -15.53
CA VAL A 78 10.06 -0.37 -15.54
C VAL A 78 10.75 -1.49 -16.32
N PRO A 79 11.47 -1.20 -17.43
CA PRO A 79 12.21 -2.24 -18.14
C PRO A 79 13.17 -2.92 -17.17
N ALA A 80 13.13 -4.26 -17.12
CA ALA A 80 13.99 -5.03 -16.26
C ALA A 80 15.45 -4.63 -16.55
N ARG A 81 16.12 -3.96 -15.60
CA ARG A 81 17.57 -3.76 -15.71
C ARG A 81 18.19 -5.15 -15.83
N GLY A 82 18.86 -5.38 -16.96
CA GLY A 82 19.37 -6.69 -17.36
C GLY A 82 20.11 -7.36 -16.21
N ARG A 83 19.64 -8.56 -15.85
CA ARG A 83 20.45 -9.51 -15.08
C ARG A 83 21.47 -10.07 -16.07
N THR A 84 22.65 -9.47 -16.12
CA THR A 84 23.83 -10.17 -16.61
C THR A 84 24.15 -11.24 -15.57
N GLY A 85 23.95 -12.50 -15.96
CA GLY A 85 24.48 -13.66 -15.25
C GLY A 85 25.98 -13.81 -15.45
#